data_AF-A0A8H9YP72-F1
#
_entry.id   AF-A0A8H9YP72-F1
#
_cell.length_a   1.000
_cell.length_b   1.000
_cell.length_c   1.000
_cell.angle_alpha   90.00
_cell.angle_beta   90.00
_cell.angle_gamma   90.00
#
_symmetry.space_group_name_H-M   'P 1'
#
loop_
_entity.id
_entity.type
_entity.pdbx_description
1 polymer ?
#
loop_
_entity_poly.entity_id
_entity_poly.type
_entity_poly.pdbx_seq_one_letter_code
_entity_poly.pdbx_strand_id
1 'polypeptide(L)' 'MMKIVSQITVKLPRLMEVGEYRKLRYIGNKPSRQQLKKWIEEGEIIGEITGGMYFVDVQAAILGSNDPLLAQMLKID' A
#
# COMPACT_ATOMS: atom_id res chain seq x y z
N MET A 1 -20.64 -19.93 5.38
CA MET A 1 -20.48 -18.86 6.40
C MET A 1 -18.99 -18.70 6.67
N MET A 2 -18.38 -17.59 6.24
CA MET A 2 -16.93 -17.39 6.38
C MET A 2 -16.65 -16.95 7.83
N LYS A 3 -15.99 -17.81 8.62
CA LYS A 3 -15.54 -17.46 9.97
C LYS A 3 -14.29 -16.60 9.85
N ILE A 4 -14.35 -15.34 10.28
CA ILE A 4 -13.17 -14.50 10.44
C ILE A 4 -12.34 -15.11 11.58
N VAL A 5 -11.13 -15.59 11.26
CA VAL A 5 -10.29 -16.35 12.19
C VAL A 5 -9.42 -15.43 13.06
N SER A 6 -9.14 -14.19 12.61
CA SER A 6 -8.43 -13.18 13.40
C SER A 6 -8.58 -11.79 12.79
N GLN A 7 -8.72 -10.77 13.64
CA GLN A 7 -8.48 -9.36 13.29
C GLN A 7 -7.12 -8.95 13.85
N ILE A 8 -6.26 -8.42 13.00
CA ILE A 8 -4.96 -7.87 13.39
C ILE A 8 -5.01 -6.37 13.16
N THR A 9 -4.94 -5.58 14.22
CA THR A 9 -4.81 -4.12 14.13
C THR A 9 -3.35 -3.78 13.89
N VAL A 10 -3.01 -3.35 12.67
CA VAL A 10 -1.66 -2.91 12.31
C VAL A 10 -1.64 -1.38 12.24
N LYS A 11 -0.78 -0.74 13.05
CA LYS A 11 -0.46 0.67 12.86
C LYS A 11 0.46 0.79 11.64
N LEU A 12 -0.08 1.23 10.52
CA LEU A 12 0.70 1.43 9.30
C LEU A 12 1.49 2.74 9.41
N PRO A 13 2.80 2.73 9.11
CA PRO A 13 3.57 3.95 9.02
C PRO A 13 3.06 4.80 7.85
N ARG A 14 3.21 6.13 7.95
CA ARG A 14 2.84 7.04 6.86
C ARG A 14 3.63 6.70 5.59
N LEU A 15 4.95 6.58 5.70
CA LEU A 15 5.84 6.22 4.61
C LEU A 15 6.35 4.79 4.81
N MET A 16 6.40 4.03 3.72
CA MET A 16 6.87 2.65 3.72
C MET A 16 7.78 2.39 2.54
N GLU A 17 8.89 1.68 2.76
CA GLU A 17 9.83 1.35 1.69
C GLU A 17 9.13 0.55 0.59
N VAL A 18 9.43 0.85 -0.67
CA VAL A 18 8.76 0.20 -1.83
C VAL A 18 8.82 -1.33 -1.76
N GLY A 19 9.93 -1.91 -1.31
CA GLY A 19 10.08 -3.34 -1.11
C GLY A 19 9.14 -3.92 -0.05
N GLU A 20 8.95 -3.22 1.08
CA GLU A 20 8.00 -3.59 2.12
C GLU A 20 6.54 -3.42 1.64
N TYR A 21 6.22 -2.27 1.05
CA TYR A 21 4.90 -1.99 0.49
C TYR A 21 4.49 -3.06 -0.53
N ARG A 22 5.42 -3.45 -1.42
CA ARG A 22 5.20 -4.51 -2.41
C ARG A 22 4.81 -5.84 -1.77
N LYS A 23 5.46 -6.22 -0.67
CA LYS A 23 5.22 -7.50 0.02
C LYS A 23 3.86 -7.52 0.70
N LEU A 24 3.45 -6.37 1.24
CA LEU A 24 2.20 -6.21 1.97
C LEU A 24 0.99 -6.04 1.04
N ARG A 25 1.10 -5.23 -0.02
CA ARG A 25 -0.02 -4.91 -0.91
C ARG A 25 -0.37 -6.03 -1.89
N TYR A 26 0.63 -6.76 -2.39
CA TYR A 26 0.44 -7.72 -3.47
C TYR A 26 0.78 -9.14 -3.00
N ILE A 27 -0.09 -10.10 -3.30
CA ILE A 27 0.13 -11.53 -3.07
C ILE A 27 0.19 -12.22 -4.46
N GLY A 28 1.14 -13.13 -4.68
CA GLY A 28 1.33 -13.80 -5.98
C GLY A 28 2.12 -12.97 -7.00
N ASN A 29 1.48 -12.58 -8.13
CA ASN A 29 2.08 -11.84 -9.25
C ASN A 29 2.39 -10.38 -8.87
N LYS A 30 3.42 -10.20 -8.04
CA LYS A 30 3.84 -8.90 -7.49
C LYS A 30 4.60 -8.09 -8.56
N PRO A 31 4.19 -6.83 -8.88
CA PRO A 31 4.91 -5.96 -9.82
C PRO A 31 6.36 -5.76 -9.37
N SER A 32 7.29 -5.52 -10.29
CA SER A 32 8.72 -5.37 -9.92
C SER A 32 8.94 -4.13 -9.04
N ARG A 33 10.05 -4.09 -8.29
CA ARG A 33 10.39 -2.88 -7.52
C ARG A 33 10.63 -1.68 -8.43
N GLN A 34 11.21 -1.89 -9.62
CA GLN A 34 11.37 -0.82 -10.63
C GLN A 34 10.02 -0.29 -11.12
N GLN A 35 9.02 -1.16 -11.31
CA GLN A 35 7.69 -0.72 -11.71
C GLN A 35 7.05 0.19 -10.66
N LEU A 36 7.16 -0.18 -9.38
CA LEU A 36 6.65 0.64 -8.28
C LEU A 36 7.37 1.99 -8.17
N LYS A 37 8.69 2.01 -8.36
CA LYS A 37 9.46 3.27 -8.42
C LYS A 37 8.99 4.16 -9.57
N LYS A 38 8.81 3.56 -10.75
CA LYS A 38 8.29 4.25 -11.93
C LYS A 38 6.92 4.85 -11.67
N TRP A 39 6.00 4.11 -11.04
CA TRP A 39 4.68 4.63 -10.67
C TRP A 39 4.73 5.77 -9.65
N ILE A 40 5.72 5.78 -8.75
CA ILE A 40 5.94 6.92 -7.84
C ILE A 40 6.43 8.15 -8.63
N GLU A 41 7.35 7.95 -9.56
CA GLU A 41 7.88 9.02 -10.43
C GLU A 41 6.81 9.58 -11.38
N GLU A 42 5.92 8.71 -11.88
CA GLU A 42 4.78 9.08 -12.74
C GLU A 42 3.61 9.70 -11.95
N GLY A 43 3.67 9.68 -10.61
CA GLY A 43 2.61 10.18 -9.74
C GLY A 43 1.37 9.29 -9.65
N GLU A 44 1.43 8.07 -10.21
CA GLU A 44 0.37 7.06 -10.07
C GLU A 44 0.27 6.52 -8.64
N ILE A 45 1.42 6.45 -7.94
CA ILE A 45 1.48 6.10 -6.52
C ILE A 45 2.04 7.30 -5.77
N ILE A 46 1.28 7.79 -4.79
CA ILE A 46 1.75 8.86 -3.90
C ILE A 46 2.90 8.30 -3.05
N GLY A 47 4.06 8.94 -3.16
CA GLY A 47 5.28 8.51 -2.51
C GLY A 47 6.35 9.58 -2.46
N GLU A 48 7.40 9.33 -1.70
CA GLU A 48 8.53 10.23 -1.50
C GLU A 48 9.84 9.57 -1.95
N ILE A 49 10.73 10.36 -2.54
CA ILE A 49 12.07 9.94 -2.96
C ILE A 49 13.09 10.70 -2.12
N THR A 50 13.76 9.99 -1.21
CA THR A 50 14.70 10.59 -0.25
C THR A 50 15.99 9.80 -0.21
N GLY A 51 17.13 10.46 -0.48
CA GLY A 51 18.46 9.82 -0.45
C GLY A 51 18.61 8.64 -1.43
N GLY A 52 17.91 8.65 -2.56
CA GLY A 52 17.88 7.54 -3.53
C GLY A 52 17.00 6.35 -3.12
N MET A 53 16.34 6.43 -1.96
CA MET A 53 15.34 5.47 -1.52
C MET A 53 13.93 5.95 -1.92
N TYR A 54 13.04 4.99 -2.13
CA TYR A 54 11.67 5.24 -2.56
C TYR A 54 10.72 4.73 -1.49
N PHE A 55 9.79 5.60 -1.10
CA PHE A 55 8.79 5.34 -0.09
C PHE A 55 7.41 5.57 -0.67
N VAL A 56 6.46 4.73 -0.32
CA VAL A 56 5.04 4.89 -0.63
C VAL A 56 4.36 5.54 0.56
N ASP A 57 3.55 6.56 0.34
CA ASP A 57 2.62 7.04 1.35
C ASP A 57 1.47 6.04 1.44
N VAL A 58 1.52 5.19 2.47
CA VAL A 58 0.60 4.07 2.63
C VAL A 58 -0.82 4.57 2.92
N GLN A 59 -0.95 5.70 3.63
CA GLN A 59 -2.26 6.27 3.92
C GLN A 59 -2.88 6.82 2.64
N ALA A 60 -2.11 7.56 1.85
CA ALA A 60 -2.57 8.07 0.56
C ALA A 60 -2.87 6.94 -0.43
N ALA A 61 -2.06 5.87 -0.45
CA ALA A 61 -2.31 4.69 -1.27
C ALA A 61 -3.57 3.93 -0.84
N ILE A 62 -3.92 3.92 0.46
CA ILE A 62 -5.14 3.32 0.98
C ILE A 62 -6.37 4.18 0.65
N LEU A 63 -6.26 5.49 0.86
CA LEU A 63 -7.36 6.45 0.69
C LEU A 63 -7.65 6.78 -0.79
N GLY A 64 -6.61 6.83 -1.61
CA GLY A 64 -6.68 7.06 -3.06
C GLY A 64 -6.95 5.79 -3.87
N SER A 65 -7.00 4.61 -3.24
CA SER A 65 -7.33 3.38 -3.93
C SER A 65 -8.84 3.28 -4.14
N ASN A 66 -9.26 3.26 -5.41
CA ASN A 66 -10.60 2.82 -5.86
C ASN A 66 -10.90 1.33 -5.55
N ASP A 67 -10.19 0.70 -4.60
CA ASP A 67 -10.37 -0.69 -4.25
C ASP A 67 -11.55 -0.81 -3.27
N PRO A 68 -12.69 -1.39 -3.69
CA PRO A 68 -13.91 -1.43 -2.90
C PRO A 68 -13.76 -2.27 -1.62
N LEU A 69 -12.70 -3.08 -1.50
CA LEU A 69 -12.40 -3.80 -0.26
C LEU A 69 -11.81 -2.86 0.80
N LEU A 70 -10.93 -1.93 0.41
CA LEU A 70 -10.33 -0.93 1.30
C LEU A 70 -11.35 0.10 1.79
N ALA A 71 -12.24 0.55 0.91
CA ALA A 71 -13.35 1.43 1.28
C ALA A 71 -14.32 0.78 2.28
N GLN A 72 -14.49 -0.56 2.23
CA GLN A 72 -15.30 -1.29 3.21
C GLN A 72 -14.59 -1.46 4.56
N MET A 73 -13.26 -1.59 4.58
CA MET A 73 -12.49 -1.70 5.82
C MET A 73 -12.38 -0.37 6.58
N LEU A 74 -12.41 0.77 5.88
CA LEU A 74 -12.38 2.12 6.47
C LEU A 74 -13.74 2.60 7.00
N LYS A 75 -14.84 1.93 6.62
CA LYS A 75 -16.21 2.32 7.01
C LYS A 75 -16.70 1.71 8.34
N ILE A 76 -15.82 1.03 9.09
CA ILE A 76 -16.20 0.43 10.36
C ILE A 76 -15.99 1.48 11.47
N ASP A 77 -17.03 2.28 11.70
CA ASP A 77 -17.35 2.89 13.00
C ASP A 77 -18.31 1.97 13.78
#